data_AF-A0A538MLJ2-F1
#
_entry.id   AF-A0A538MLJ2-F1
#
_cell.length_a   1.000
_cell.length_b   1.000
_cell.length_c   1.000
_cell.angle_alpha   90.00
_cell.angle_beta   90.00
_cell.angle_gamma   90.00
#
_symmetry.space_group_name_H-M   'P 1'
#
loop_
_entity.id
_entity.type
_entity.pdbx_description
1 polymer ?
#
loop_
_entity_poly.entity_id
_entity_poly.type
_entity_poly.pdbx_seq_one_letter_code
_entity_poly.pdbx_strand_id
1 'polypeptide(L)'
;MRAKGFTAIVAIGLLLMGGNAAAAPRVAVRVVPLFSPEQYASRGAVGSMVPASGSTVSRRTALLSLTHGKLENSLLGGKPGGKPLISLGGPSAPVMIYVTLPPPGKHHNLDRYPIAILGGGYHGLLLSSSTHVPGLVSIADVAPTVRSLERGTKPILTSRPAGDAPTQLETMNARLNAAHFARKTSNRVLIGLVFGFSALAWLLRSPLFARASLLSIPAMVLASAVASALHLEHAVAFWSGAIALALTMPLAFGARTRRAFAVALAVLLGAYTVFLGVSPATVSLAALGPHPEGGGRFFGLTNQVETLLLAPALALGALVELPLLAVVALASLVVVGWSRLGADGGGLIVYAAGFATLGLLGLRGRVTFARAALAGAGVIAVGLILVGLDALTGGSSHVTHAVGGGPGGLLSDLGHRLHLSWRGIANKTDHLEIAVVSFVTLLVLAVLRPRSRTLDSLLVALAVSLAVNDSGFDILRFGALVAIAVFTWSRTVALRD
;
A
#
# COMPACT_ATOMS: atom_id res chain seq x y z
N MET A 1 41.52 -33.36 -56.30
CA MET A 1 40.12 -32.97 -56.00
C MET A 1 39.93 -32.59 -54.52
N ARG A 2 40.62 -31.55 -53.99
CA ARG A 2 40.52 -31.16 -52.56
C ARG A 2 40.59 -29.65 -52.28
N ALA A 3 40.36 -28.79 -53.27
CA ALA A 3 40.37 -27.33 -53.09
C ALA A 3 39.00 -26.65 -53.24
N LYS A 4 38.00 -27.31 -53.87
CA LYS A 4 36.67 -26.72 -54.13
C LYS A 4 35.70 -26.83 -52.94
N GLY A 5 35.93 -27.75 -52.01
CA GLY A 5 35.06 -27.94 -50.83
C GLY A 5 35.32 -26.93 -49.70
N PHE A 6 36.56 -26.46 -49.55
CA PHE A 6 36.94 -25.58 -48.45
C PHE A 6 36.50 -24.13 -48.67
N THR A 7 36.54 -23.66 -49.92
CA THR A 7 36.04 -22.32 -50.30
C THR A 7 34.52 -22.20 -50.19
N ALA A 8 33.77 -23.29 -50.45
CA ALA A 8 32.32 -23.30 -50.27
C ALA A 8 31.90 -23.22 -48.79
N ILE A 9 32.63 -23.88 -47.88
CA ILE A 9 32.35 -23.85 -46.44
C ILE A 9 32.70 -22.47 -45.84
N VAL A 10 33.79 -21.85 -46.28
CA VAL A 10 34.17 -20.48 -45.84
C VAL A 10 33.20 -19.43 -46.39
N ALA A 11 32.70 -19.58 -47.62
CA ALA A 11 31.69 -18.68 -48.20
C ALA A 11 30.33 -18.80 -47.48
N ILE A 12 29.90 -20.02 -47.12
CA ILE A 12 28.69 -20.25 -46.32
C ILE A 12 28.87 -19.73 -44.89
N GLY A 13 30.06 -19.89 -44.30
CA GLY A 13 30.40 -19.32 -42.99
C GLY A 13 30.37 -17.79 -42.99
N LEU A 14 30.85 -17.13 -44.05
CA LEU A 14 30.81 -15.67 -44.20
C LEU A 14 29.40 -15.15 -44.54
N LEU A 15 28.59 -15.92 -45.28
CA LEU A 15 27.17 -15.61 -45.53
C LEU A 15 26.29 -15.79 -44.28
N LEU A 16 26.64 -16.72 -43.38
CA LEU A 16 25.97 -16.89 -42.09
C LEU A 16 26.45 -15.92 -41.00
N MET A 17 27.63 -15.30 -41.17
CA MET A 17 28.07 -14.16 -40.35
C MET A 17 27.60 -12.80 -40.90
N GLY A 18 27.08 -12.78 -42.12
CA GLY A 18 26.45 -11.62 -42.74
C GLY A 18 25.05 -11.36 -42.19
N GLY A 19 24.97 -10.65 -41.06
CA GLY A 19 23.78 -9.88 -40.73
C GLY A 19 22.90 -10.44 -39.61
N ASN A 20 23.42 -10.50 -38.38
CA ASN A 20 22.60 -10.03 -37.26
C ASN A 20 22.50 -8.51 -37.37
N ALA A 21 21.78 -8.00 -38.38
CA ALA A 21 21.27 -6.65 -38.34
C ALA A 21 20.38 -6.61 -37.10
N ALA A 22 20.88 -6.01 -36.02
CA ALA A 22 20.10 -5.81 -34.81
C ALA A 22 18.78 -5.19 -35.25
N ALA A 23 17.67 -5.92 -35.06
CA ALA A 23 16.36 -5.48 -35.49
C ALA A 23 16.14 -4.05 -34.96
N ALA A 24 15.70 -3.15 -35.84
CA ALA A 24 15.52 -1.75 -35.48
C ALA A 24 14.67 -1.65 -34.20
N PRO A 25 15.09 -0.83 -33.22
CA PRO A 25 14.39 -0.77 -31.94
C PRO A 25 12.95 -0.33 -32.18
N ARG A 26 12.00 -1.10 -31.65
CA ARG A 26 10.56 -0.81 -31.76
C ARG A 26 10.12 0.35 -30.86
N VAL A 27 10.92 0.62 -29.83
CA VAL A 27 10.64 1.64 -28.81
C VAL A 27 11.92 2.43 -28.53
N ALA A 28 11.81 3.74 -28.42
CA ALA A 28 12.90 4.59 -27.96
C ALA A 28 12.46 5.47 -26.78
N VAL A 29 13.34 5.64 -25.80
CA VAL A 29 13.11 6.46 -24.61
C VAL A 29 14.02 7.68 -24.63
N ARG A 30 13.44 8.87 -24.56
CA ARG A 30 14.17 10.15 -24.55
C ARG A 30 13.90 10.91 -23.26
N VAL A 31 14.99 11.26 -22.58
CA VAL A 31 14.95 12.24 -21.49
C VAL A 31 14.96 13.63 -22.11
N VAL A 32 13.93 14.42 -21.86
CA VAL A 32 13.75 15.76 -22.42
C VAL A 32 13.66 16.81 -21.32
N PRO A 33 13.84 18.11 -21.66
CA PRO A 33 13.48 19.21 -20.76
C PRO A 33 12.00 19.14 -20.36
N LEU A 34 11.65 19.83 -19.27
CA LEU A 34 10.27 19.94 -18.80
C LEU A 34 9.36 20.42 -19.94
N PHE A 35 8.22 19.76 -20.11
CA PHE A 35 7.26 20.05 -21.17
C PHE A 35 5.83 20.11 -20.64
N SER A 36 4.96 20.87 -21.29
CA SER A 36 3.52 20.83 -21.02
C SER A 36 2.90 19.56 -21.60
N PRO A 37 2.05 18.81 -20.86
CA PRO A 37 1.32 17.66 -21.40
C PRO A 37 0.55 17.97 -22.70
N GLU A 38 0.08 19.21 -22.87
CA GLU A 38 -0.62 19.67 -24.08
C GLU A 38 0.19 19.44 -25.37
N GLN A 39 1.52 19.55 -25.28
CA GLN A 39 2.43 19.37 -26.41
C GLN A 39 2.30 17.99 -27.08
N TYR A 40 1.92 16.97 -26.31
CA TYR A 40 1.85 15.58 -26.77
C TYR A 40 0.44 14.98 -26.69
N ALA A 41 -0.50 15.61 -25.99
CA ALA A 41 -1.86 15.09 -25.79
C ALA A 41 -2.61 14.79 -27.09
N SER A 42 -2.41 15.58 -28.15
CA SER A 42 -3.06 15.36 -29.45
C SER A 42 -2.49 14.20 -30.26
N ARG A 43 -1.27 13.73 -29.93
CA ARG A 43 -0.51 12.75 -30.73
C ARG A 43 -0.22 11.46 -29.99
N GLY A 44 -0.56 11.38 -28.70
CA GLY A 44 -0.25 10.22 -27.88
C GLY A 44 -0.99 10.22 -26.55
N ALA A 45 -0.49 9.41 -25.62
CA ALA A 45 -0.97 9.38 -24.24
C ALA A 45 -0.02 10.14 -23.31
N VAL A 46 -0.57 10.88 -22.35
CA VAL A 46 0.18 11.69 -21.39
C VAL A 46 -0.08 11.26 -19.95
N GLY A 47 0.87 11.54 -19.08
CA GLY A 47 0.80 11.22 -17.65
C GLY A 47 1.70 12.08 -16.78
N SER A 48 1.51 11.93 -15.47
CA SER A 48 2.28 12.51 -14.37
C SER A 48 3.09 11.39 -13.72
N MET A 49 4.41 11.49 -13.76
CA MET A 49 5.34 10.46 -13.33
C MET A 49 5.93 10.75 -11.95
N VAL A 50 5.87 9.77 -11.06
CA VAL A 50 6.55 9.79 -9.77
C VAL A 50 7.98 9.28 -9.95
N PRO A 51 9.01 10.08 -9.64
CA PRO A 51 10.39 9.82 -10.06
C PRO A 51 11.21 8.96 -9.08
N ALA A 52 10.73 8.75 -7.85
CA ALA A 52 11.46 8.02 -6.80
C ALA A 52 10.54 7.56 -5.67
N SER A 53 11.10 6.78 -4.74
CA SER A 53 10.46 6.37 -3.49
C SER A 53 11.11 7.04 -2.28
N GLY A 54 10.31 7.51 -1.32
CA GLY A 54 10.75 8.19 -0.11
C GLY A 54 10.66 9.71 -0.20
N SER A 55 11.28 10.43 0.75
CA SER A 55 11.11 11.89 0.91
C SER A 55 11.99 12.73 0.00
N THR A 56 13.01 12.15 -0.62
CA THR A 56 13.98 12.90 -1.44
C THR A 56 14.30 12.19 -2.75
N VAL A 57 14.62 12.99 -3.76
CA VAL A 57 14.96 12.51 -5.11
C VAL A 57 16.13 13.30 -5.68
N SER A 58 16.91 12.68 -6.55
CA SER A 58 17.90 13.35 -7.39
C SER A 58 17.74 12.91 -8.84
N ARG A 59 18.21 13.74 -9.80
CA ARG A 59 18.24 13.36 -11.21
C ARG A 59 18.95 12.01 -11.44
N ARG A 60 20.05 11.78 -10.71
CA ARG A 60 20.86 10.54 -10.81
C ARG A 60 20.07 9.32 -10.36
N THR A 61 19.39 9.40 -9.21
CA THR A 61 18.59 8.27 -8.69
C THR A 61 17.37 8.01 -9.58
N ALA A 62 16.71 9.06 -10.05
CA ALA A 62 15.59 8.92 -11.00
C ALA A 62 16.02 8.25 -12.32
N LEU A 63 17.20 8.62 -12.85
CA LEU A 63 17.75 7.99 -14.06
C LEU A 63 18.05 6.49 -13.86
N LEU A 64 18.56 6.12 -12.68
CA LEU A 64 18.77 4.70 -12.34
C LEU A 64 17.43 3.97 -12.25
N SER A 65 16.43 4.54 -11.57
CA SER A 65 15.09 3.96 -11.50
C SER A 65 14.45 3.76 -12.88
N LEU A 66 14.59 4.76 -13.77
CA LEU A 66 14.11 4.69 -15.15
C LEU A 66 14.72 3.53 -15.93
N THR A 67 16.04 3.36 -15.82
CA THR A 67 16.79 2.37 -16.62
C THR A 67 16.69 0.96 -16.05
N HIS A 68 16.55 0.82 -14.73
CA HIS A 68 16.49 -0.48 -14.04
C HIS A 68 15.06 -0.98 -13.86
N GLY A 69 14.06 -0.11 -14.03
CA GLY A 69 12.65 -0.45 -13.81
C GLY A 69 12.33 -0.79 -12.36
N LYS A 70 13.03 -0.16 -11.41
CA LYS A 70 12.91 -0.44 -9.96
C LYS A 70 13.02 0.85 -9.16
N LEU A 71 12.26 0.93 -8.07
CA LEU A 71 12.42 1.99 -7.07
C LEU A 71 13.22 1.46 -5.88
N GLU A 72 13.99 2.34 -5.26
CA GLU A 72 14.66 2.12 -3.99
C GLU A 72 14.30 3.30 -3.07
N ASN A 73 14.00 3.04 -1.80
CA ASN A 73 13.64 4.11 -0.88
C ASN A 73 14.83 5.05 -0.63
N SER A 74 14.58 6.35 -0.62
CA SER A 74 15.59 7.38 -0.35
C SER A 74 16.29 7.22 1.01
N LEU A 75 15.63 6.64 2.02
CA LEU A 75 16.24 6.29 3.31
C LEU A 75 17.33 5.23 3.18
N LEU A 76 17.35 4.46 2.09
CA LEU A 76 18.36 3.45 1.77
C LEU A 76 19.36 3.93 0.71
N GLY A 77 19.30 5.22 0.35
CA GLY A 77 20.18 5.85 -0.63
C GLY A 77 19.56 6.00 -2.03
N GLY A 78 18.37 5.44 -2.26
CA GLY A 78 17.57 5.67 -3.46
C GLY A 78 18.16 5.13 -4.76
N LYS A 79 19.14 4.21 -4.69
CA LYS A 79 19.82 3.64 -5.86
C LYS A 79 19.39 2.18 -6.04
N PRO A 80 18.56 1.87 -7.05
CA PRO A 80 18.18 0.49 -7.33
C PRO A 80 19.41 -0.32 -7.77
N GLY A 81 19.51 -1.55 -7.30
CA GLY A 81 20.53 -2.51 -7.71
C GLY A 81 20.16 -3.31 -8.97
N GLY A 82 21.11 -4.06 -9.50
CA GLY A 82 20.94 -4.93 -10.66
C GLY A 82 21.47 -4.35 -11.98
N LYS A 83 21.20 -5.03 -13.09
CA LYS A 83 21.61 -4.57 -14.43
C LYS A 83 20.53 -3.65 -15.01
N PRO A 84 20.92 -2.60 -15.77
CA PRO A 84 19.97 -1.81 -16.55
C PRO A 84 19.17 -2.69 -17.50
N LEU A 85 17.86 -2.44 -17.59
CA LEU A 85 16.94 -3.15 -18.48
C LEU A 85 16.85 -2.51 -19.87
N ILE A 86 17.12 -1.20 -19.95
CA ILE A 86 17.01 -0.42 -21.19
C ILE A 86 18.19 0.54 -21.35
N SER A 87 18.43 0.97 -22.58
CA SER A 87 19.29 2.09 -22.94
C SER A 87 18.44 3.30 -23.33
N LEU A 88 18.98 4.50 -23.12
CA LEU A 88 18.29 5.75 -23.44
C LEU A 88 18.83 6.36 -24.73
N GLY A 89 18.00 7.14 -25.42
CA GLY A 89 18.34 7.76 -26.70
C GLY A 89 18.06 6.83 -27.89
N GLY A 90 18.89 6.92 -28.93
CA GLY A 90 18.75 6.15 -30.17
C GLY A 90 18.00 6.88 -31.30
N PRO A 91 17.84 6.24 -32.47
CA PRO A 91 17.07 6.77 -33.60
C PRO A 91 15.57 6.84 -33.26
N SER A 92 14.78 7.46 -34.15
CA SER A 92 13.33 7.45 -34.01
C SER A 92 12.79 6.01 -34.14
N ALA A 93 11.81 5.66 -33.33
CA ALA A 93 11.17 4.35 -33.29
C ALA A 93 9.65 4.49 -33.48
N PRO A 94 8.93 3.42 -33.88
CA PRO A 94 7.47 3.44 -33.98
C PRO A 94 6.75 3.85 -32.70
N VAL A 95 7.34 3.56 -31.53
CA VAL A 95 6.87 4.05 -30.23
C VAL A 95 7.94 4.92 -29.58
N MET A 96 7.55 6.13 -29.20
CA MET A 96 8.44 7.11 -28.56
C MET A 96 7.96 7.42 -27.14
N ILE A 97 8.83 7.25 -26.14
CA ILE A 97 8.56 7.60 -24.74
C ILE A 97 9.39 8.83 -24.36
N TYR A 98 8.73 9.94 -24.05
CA TYR A 98 9.35 11.17 -23.58
C TYR A 98 9.20 11.28 -22.08
N VAL A 99 10.32 11.44 -21.37
CA VAL A 99 10.37 11.49 -19.92
C VAL A 99 11.07 12.75 -19.47
N THR A 100 10.46 13.49 -18.54
CA THR A 100 11.16 14.56 -17.81
C THR A 100 11.73 14.01 -16.51
N LEU A 101 12.96 14.37 -16.18
CA LEU A 101 13.59 14.01 -14.91
C LEU A 101 13.74 15.22 -13.99
N PRO A 102 13.85 15.00 -12.66
CA PRO A 102 14.20 16.05 -11.71
C PRO A 102 15.42 16.87 -12.13
N PRO A 103 15.51 18.14 -11.70
CA PRO A 103 16.70 18.95 -11.90
C PRO A 103 17.91 18.33 -11.18
N PRO A 104 19.14 18.70 -11.57
CA PRO A 104 20.35 18.31 -10.84
C PRO A 104 20.26 18.69 -9.35
N GLY A 105 20.92 17.93 -8.48
CA GLY A 105 20.85 18.11 -7.02
C GLY A 105 19.85 17.17 -6.34
N LYS A 106 19.70 17.36 -5.02
CA LYS A 106 18.78 16.59 -4.16
C LYS A 106 17.61 17.48 -3.78
N HIS A 107 16.40 16.98 -4.04
CA HIS A 107 15.14 17.71 -3.91
C HIS A 107 14.14 16.93 -3.07
N HIS A 108 13.10 17.59 -2.59
CA HIS A 108 11.95 16.92 -1.99
C HIS A 108 11.19 16.13 -3.07
N ASN A 109 10.83 14.88 -2.75
CA ASN A 109 10.11 14.00 -3.67
C ASN A 109 8.60 14.22 -3.55
N LEU A 110 8.14 15.42 -3.89
CA LEU A 110 6.73 15.80 -3.95
C LEU A 110 6.31 16.23 -5.36
N ASP A 111 7.28 16.55 -6.21
CA ASP A 111 7.06 16.93 -7.59
C ASP A 111 6.88 15.70 -8.48
N ARG A 112 5.86 15.76 -9.33
CA ARG A 112 5.62 14.80 -10.39
C ARG A 112 6.07 15.42 -11.71
N TYR A 113 6.58 14.59 -12.60
CA TYR A 113 7.19 15.03 -13.85
C TYR A 113 6.39 14.51 -15.04
N PRO A 114 6.21 15.31 -16.11
CA PRO A 114 5.41 14.90 -17.24
C PRO A 114 6.11 13.77 -18.03
N ILE A 115 5.28 12.84 -18.52
CA ILE A 115 5.66 11.72 -19.39
C ILE A 115 4.65 11.62 -20.53
N ALA A 116 5.13 11.28 -21.72
CA ALA A 116 4.30 11.04 -22.89
C ALA A 116 4.75 9.80 -23.66
N ILE A 117 3.79 9.04 -24.19
CA ILE A 117 4.02 7.91 -25.10
C ILE A 117 3.31 8.22 -26.43
N LEU A 118 4.08 8.29 -27.51
CA LEU A 118 3.57 8.50 -28.88
C LEU A 118 3.67 7.20 -29.68
N GLY A 119 2.68 6.97 -30.55
CA GLY A 119 2.64 5.79 -31.41
C GLY A 119 2.12 4.54 -30.70
N GLY A 120 2.08 3.40 -31.41
CA GLY A 120 1.67 2.10 -30.83
C GLY A 120 0.22 2.04 -30.30
N GLY A 121 -0.65 2.93 -30.77
CA GLY A 121 -2.05 3.02 -30.32
C GLY A 121 -2.25 3.78 -28.99
N TYR A 122 -1.20 4.37 -28.43
CA TYR A 122 -1.32 5.18 -27.21
C TYR A 122 -2.04 6.49 -27.51
N HIS A 123 -3.13 6.77 -26.79
CA HIS A 123 -3.87 8.03 -26.88
C HIS A 123 -4.60 8.36 -25.57
N GLY A 124 -4.69 9.65 -25.21
CA GLY A 124 -5.40 10.13 -24.03
C GLY A 124 -4.56 10.08 -22.75
N LEU A 125 -5.05 9.39 -21.71
CA LEU A 125 -4.37 9.28 -20.41
C LEU A 125 -3.60 7.98 -20.29
N LEU A 126 -2.38 8.05 -19.76
CA LEU A 126 -1.62 6.87 -19.37
C LEU A 126 -2.26 6.16 -18.18
N LEU A 127 -2.26 4.84 -18.23
CA LEU A 127 -2.68 3.96 -17.15
C LEU A 127 -1.50 3.09 -16.75
N SER A 128 -1.29 2.91 -15.45
CA SER A 128 -0.34 1.93 -14.91
C SER A 128 -1.06 0.92 -14.04
N SER A 129 -0.82 -0.37 -14.30
CA SER A 129 -1.27 -1.44 -13.41
C SER A 129 -0.55 -1.44 -12.05
N SER A 130 0.51 -0.66 -11.88
CA SER A 130 1.20 -0.49 -10.60
C SER A 130 0.56 0.61 -9.75
N THR A 131 -0.05 1.63 -10.38
CA THR A 131 -0.59 2.80 -9.67
C THR A 131 -2.09 2.75 -9.47
N HIS A 132 -2.84 2.17 -10.41
CA HIS A 132 -4.31 2.16 -10.45
C HIS A 132 -4.97 3.55 -10.40
N VAL A 133 -4.20 4.63 -10.58
CA VAL A 133 -4.70 6.01 -10.66
C VAL A 133 -4.52 6.49 -12.10
N PRO A 134 -5.60 6.78 -12.83
CA PRO A 134 -5.49 7.24 -14.20
C PRO A 134 -4.66 8.52 -14.33
N GLY A 135 -3.68 8.51 -15.23
CA GLY A 135 -2.76 9.61 -15.43
C GLY A 135 -1.55 9.62 -14.48
N LEU A 136 -1.51 8.78 -13.45
CA LEU A 136 -0.36 8.68 -12.55
C LEU A 136 0.46 7.43 -12.87
N VAL A 137 1.77 7.58 -13.03
CA VAL A 137 2.66 6.45 -13.33
C VAL A 137 3.91 6.47 -12.46
N SER A 138 4.49 5.29 -12.21
CA SER A 138 5.81 5.19 -11.59
C SER A 138 6.89 5.22 -12.67
N ILE A 139 8.00 5.92 -12.42
CA ILE A 139 9.18 5.88 -13.31
C ILE A 139 9.71 4.45 -13.51
N ALA A 140 9.49 3.57 -12.52
CA ALA A 140 9.90 2.17 -12.58
C ALA A 140 9.09 1.34 -13.59
N ASP A 141 7.91 1.81 -14.00
CA ASP A 141 7.06 1.10 -14.97
C ASP A 141 7.55 1.27 -16.42
N VAL A 142 8.42 2.26 -16.68
CA VAL A 142 8.86 2.59 -18.05
C VAL A 142 9.73 1.50 -18.64
N ALA A 143 10.79 1.06 -17.96
CA ALA A 143 11.68 0.03 -18.49
C ALA A 143 10.99 -1.33 -18.76
N PRO A 144 10.16 -1.87 -17.84
CA PRO A 144 9.37 -3.07 -18.13
C PRO A 144 8.38 -2.90 -19.29
N THR A 145 7.82 -1.70 -19.46
CA THR A 145 6.95 -1.36 -20.60
C THR A 145 7.71 -1.45 -21.91
N VAL A 146 8.90 -0.85 -21.99
CA VAL A 146 9.77 -0.94 -23.18
C VAL A 146 10.05 -2.40 -23.52
N ARG A 147 10.44 -3.22 -22.54
CA ARG A 147 10.73 -4.65 -22.74
C ARG A 147 9.51 -5.43 -23.22
N SER A 148 8.32 -5.10 -22.72
CA SER A 148 7.08 -5.75 -23.13
C SER A 148 6.70 -5.40 -24.57
N LEU A 149 6.82 -4.12 -24.94
CA LEU A 149 6.57 -3.64 -26.30
C LEU A 149 7.57 -4.22 -27.31
N GLU A 150 8.86 -4.34 -26.95
CA GLU A 150 9.87 -5.01 -27.77
C GLU A 150 9.50 -6.47 -28.06
N ARG A 151 9.00 -7.17 -27.04
CA ARG A 151 8.59 -8.59 -27.11
C ARG A 151 7.18 -8.81 -27.68
N GLY A 152 6.42 -7.75 -27.90
CA GLY A 152 5.01 -7.85 -28.31
C GLY A 152 4.09 -8.43 -27.23
N THR A 153 4.46 -8.33 -25.95
CA THR A 153 3.63 -8.75 -24.82
C THR A 153 2.88 -7.56 -24.23
N LYS A 154 1.83 -7.83 -23.43
CA LYS A 154 1.04 -6.78 -22.77
C LYS A 154 1.95 -5.90 -21.88
N PRO A 155 2.04 -4.58 -22.12
CA PRO A 155 2.86 -3.69 -21.30
C PRO A 155 2.17 -3.32 -19.98
N ILE A 156 2.97 -2.87 -19.01
CA ILE A 156 2.49 -2.32 -17.72
C ILE A 156 1.80 -0.99 -17.94
N LEU A 157 2.41 -0.10 -18.73
CA LEU A 157 1.82 1.17 -19.11
C LEU A 157 0.92 0.97 -20.34
N THR A 158 -0.36 1.29 -20.20
CA THR A 158 -1.33 1.34 -21.30
C THR A 158 -1.93 2.74 -21.38
N SER A 159 -2.95 2.93 -22.22
CA SER A 159 -3.68 4.21 -22.29
C SER A 159 -5.18 4.01 -22.33
N ARG A 160 -5.92 5.06 -21.97
CA ARG A 160 -7.36 5.17 -22.25
C ARG A 160 -7.68 6.48 -22.96
N PRO A 161 -8.67 6.50 -23.87
CA PRO A 161 -9.20 7.74 -24.41
C PRO A 161 -9.66 8.68 -23.29
N ALA A 162 -9.36 9.97 -23.47
CA ALA A 162 -9.78 11.04 -22.57
C ALA A 162 -9.99 12.30 -23.42
N GLY A 163 -11.14 12.97 -23.25
CA GLY A 163 -11.48 14.16 -24.06
C GLY A 163 -10.49 15.31 -23.83
N ASP A 164 -10.17 15.59 -22.57
CA ASP A 164 -9.14 16.55 -22.18
C ASP A 164 -8.20 15.88 -21.15
N ALA A 165 -7.12 15.28 -21.67
CA ALA A 165 -6.13 14.61 -20.84
C ALA A 165 -5.29 15.61 -20.00
N PRO A 166 -4.81 16.75 -20.53
CA PRO A 166 -4.11 17.76 -19.74
C PRO A 166 -4.91 18.24 -18.52
N THR A 167 -6.15 18.69 -18.71
CA THR A 167 -6.97 19.19 -17.59
C THR A 167 -7.22 18.11 -16.54
N GLN A 168 -7.47 16.87 -16.95
CA GLN A 168 -7.62 15.75 -16.02
C GLN A 168 -6.34 15.46 -15.20
N LEU A 169 -5.15 15.61 -15.82
CA LEU A 169 -3.88 15.48 -15.10
C LEU A 169 -3.68 16.58 -14.08
N GLU A 170 -4.07 17.82 -14.41
CA GLU A 170 -4.01 18.95 -13.49
C GLU A 170 -4.93 18.75 -12.29
N THR A 171 -6.20 18.39 -12.51
CA THR A 171 -7.15 18.06 -11.44
C THR A 171 -6.64 16.92 -10.56
N MET A 172 -6.13 15.84 -11.15
CA MET A 172 -5.56 14.72 -10.39
C MET A 172 -4.36 15.16 -9.53
N ASN A 173 -3.44 15.94 -10.10
CA ASN A 173 -2.28 16.46 -9.38
C ASN A 173 -2.69 17.40 -8.23
N ALA A 174 -3.68 18.27 -8.45
CA ALA A 174 -4.23 19.15 -7.42
C ALA A 174 -4.83 18.34 -6.25
N ARG A 175 -5.60 17.29 -6.55
CA ARG A 175 -6.19 16.39 -5.55
C ARG A 175 -5.13 15.65 -4.73
N LEU A 176 -4.08 15.15 -5.38
CA LEU A 176 -2.95 14.53 -4.70
C LEU A 176 -2.27 15.49 -3.72
N ASN A 177 -2.02 16.72 -4.15
CA ASN A 177 -1.44 17.75 -3.28
C ASN A 177 -2.36 18.08 -2.10
N ALA A 178 -3.66 18.27 -2.35
CA ALA A 178 -4.64 18.54 -1.31
C ALA A 178 -4.69 17.41 -0.26
N ALA A 179 -4.71 16.15 -0.70
CA ALA A 179 -4.68 14.99 0.18
C ALA A 179 -3.39 14.94 1.02
N HIS A 180 -2.23 15.18 0.39
CA HIS A 180 -0.93 15.22 1.08
C HIS A 180 -0.92 16.27 2.20
N PHE A 181 -1.32 17.51 1.90
CA PHE A 181 -1.33 18.58 2.90
C PHE A 181 -2.38 18.34 4.01
N ALA A 182 -3.53 17.75 3.66
CA ALA A 182 -4.58 17.45 4.62
C ALA A 182 -4.25 16.26 5.54
N ARG A 183 -3.32 15.36 5.15
CA ARG A 183 -3.01 14.13 5.89
C ARG A 183 -2.62 14.38 7.34
N LYS A 184 -1.69 15.32 7.58
CA LYS A 184 -1.21 15.62 8.94
C LYS A 184 -2.36 16.04 9.85
N THR A 185 -3.26 16.88 9.33
CA THR A 185 -4.45 17.36 10.06
C THR A 185 -5.47 16.24 10.24
N SER A 186 -5.72 15.43 9.21
CA SER A 186 -6.64 14.27 9.27
C SER A 186 -6.19 13.24 10.29
N ASN A 187 -4.88 12.96 10.37
CA ASN A 187 -4.29 12.11 11.41
C ASN A 187 -4.52 12.67 12.83
N ARG A 188 -4.41 13.99 13.01
CA ARG A 188 -4.69 14.64 14.30
C ARG A 188 -6.15 14.54 14.68
N VAL A 189 -7.06 14.73 13.72
CA VAL A 189 -8.51 14.58 13.94
C VAL A 189 -8.84 13.13 14.32
N LEU A 190 -8.32 12.15 13.59
CA LEU A 190 -8.45 10.74 13.92
C LEU A 190 -7.97 10.43 15.34
N ILE A 191 -6.75 10.85 15.69
CA ILE A 191 -6.17 10.66 17.03
C ILE A 191 -7.06 11.33 18.08
N GLY A 192 -7.50 12.57 17.84
CA GLY A 192 -8.37 13.31 18.74
C GLY A 192 -9.71 12.63 18.98
N LEU A 193 -10.35 12.08 17.94
CA LEU A 193 -11.60 11.33 18.06
C LEU A 193 -11.40 10.02 18.84
N VAL A 194 -10.44 9.19 18.44
CA VAL A 194 -10.21 7.87 19.06
C VAL A 194 -9.76 8.03 20.51
N PHE A 195 -8.76 8.87 20.76
CA PHE A 195 -8.23 9.11 22.10
C PHE A 195 -9.25 9.86 22.96
N GLY A 196 -9.92 10.88 22.43
CA GLY A 196 -10.94 11.65 23.14
C GLY A 196 -12.11 10.79 23.57
N PHE A 197 -12.65 9.95 22.68
CA PHE A 197 -13.69 8.98 23.05
C PHE A 197 -13.19 7.92 24.03
N SER A 198 -11.95 7.44 23.90
CA SER A 198 -11.37 6.49 24.87
C SER A 198 -11.24 7.12 26.26
N ALA A 199 -10.80 8.39 26.34
CA ALA A 199 -10.68 9.13 27.58
C ALA A 199 -12.06 9.39 28.22
N LEU A 200 -13.05 9.81 27.43
CA LEU A 200 -14.44 9.97 27.90
C LEU A 200 -15.05 8.65 28.36
N ALA A 201 -14.78 7.56 27.65
CA ALA A 201 -15.20 6.21 28.05
C ALA A 201 -14.63 5.82 29.41
N TRP A 202 -13.34 6.10 29.63
CA TRP A 202 -12.66 5.82 30.89
C TRP A 202 -13.18 6.69 32.04
N LEU A 203 -13.20 8.01 31.86
CA LEU A 203 -13.59 8.99 32.89
C LEU A 203 -15.06 8.85 33.29
N LEU A 204 -15.94 8.69 32.30
CA LEU A 204 -17.39 8.63 32.53
C LEU A 204 -17.91 7.19 32.67
N ARG A 205 -17.02 6.19 32.57
CA ARG A 205 -17.36 4.75 32.53
C ARG A 205 -18.49 4.43 31.55
N SER A 206 -18.48 5.11 30.40
CA SER A 206 -19.61 5.10 29.46
C SER A 206 -19.40 4.09 28.32
N PRO A 207 -20.31 3.10 28.17
CA PRO A 207 -20.27 2.16 27.05
C PRO A 207 -20.47 2.85 25.69
N LEU A 208 -21.14 4.00 25.66
CA LEU A 208 -21.36 4.78 24.44
C LEU A 208 -20.03 5.26 23.86
N PHE A 209 -19.23 5.94 24.68
CA PHE A 209 -17.93 6.47 24.24
C PHE A 209 -16.92 5.35 23.97
N ALA A 210 -17.05 4.22 24.66
CA ALA A 210 -16.25 3.03 24.40
C ALA A 210 -16.51 2.41 23.02
N ARG A 211 -17.78 2.37 22.59
CA ARG A 211 -18.12 1.96 21.22
C ARG A 211 -17.70 3.01 20.19
N ALA A 212 -17.87 4.29 20.53
CA ALA A 212 -17.49 5.40 19.66
C ALA A 212 -15.98 5.41 19.38
N SER A 213 -15.12 5.11 20.36
CA SER A 213 -13.68 5.04 20.15
C SER A 213 -13.30 4.00 19.10
N LEU A 214 -13.87 2.80 19.14
CA LEU A 214 -13.63 1.76 18.13
C LEU A 214 -14.27 2.07 16.78
N LEU A 215 -15.51 2.59 16.74
CA LEU A 215 -16.22 2.92 15.49
C LEU A 215 -15.59 4.10 14.75
N SER A 216 -15.02 5.07 15.48
CA SER A 216 -14.36 6.23 14.89
C SER A 216 -13.19 5.87 13.99
N ILE A 217 -12.53 4.72 14.22
CA ILE A 217 -11.38 4.29 13.42
C ILE A 217 -11.82 3.96 11.96
N PRO A 218 -12.66 2.93 11.71
CA PRO A 218 -13.09 2.63 10.35
C PRO A 218 -14.00 3.75 9.80
N ALA A 219 -14.76 4.46 10.63
CA ALA A 219 -15.57 5.60 10.17
C ALA A 219 -14.70 6.72 9.60
N MET A 220 -13.56 7.05 10.21
CA MET A 220 -12.68 8.10 9.74
C MET A 220 -11.91 7.71 8.47
N VAL A 221 -11.47 6.45 8.38
CA VAL A 221 -10.85 5.91 7.15
C VAL A 221 -11.87 5.95 5.99
N LEU A 222 -13.09 5.48 6.23
CA LEU A 222 -14.18 5.54 5.24
C LEU A 222 -14.56 6.99 4.89
N ALA A 223 -14.67 7.88 5.89
CA ALA A 223 -15.00 9.28 5.67
C ALA A 223 -13.94 10.00 4.81
N SER A 224 -12.67 9.61 4.93
CA SER A 224 -11.61 10.14 4.06
C SER A 224 -11.78 9.68 2.61
N ALA A 225 -12.15 8.43 2.37
CA ALA A 225 -12.46 7.92 1.04
C ALA A 225 -13.70 8.58 0.44
N VAL A 226 -14.75 8.77 1.24
CA VAL A 226 -15.98 9.48 0.84
C VAL A 226 -15.68 10.94 0.50
N ALA A 227 -14.89 11.65 1.33
CA ALA A 227 -14.50 13.03 1.05
C ALA A 227 -13.73 13.14 -0.29
N SER A 228 -12.85 12.17 -0.58
CA SER A 228 -12.18 12.11 -1.88
C SER A 228 -13.15 11.83 -3.03
N ALA A 229 -14.12 10.91 -2.84
CA ALA A 229 -15.15 10.59 -3.82
C ALA A 229 -16.01 11.81 -4.17
N LEU A 230 -16.33 12.63 -3.17
CA LEU A 230 -17.10 13.87 -3.29
C LEU A 230 -16.27 15.07 -3.79
N HIS A 231 -14.98 14.87 -4.07
CA HIS A 231 -14.06 15.91 -4.56
C HIS A 231 -14.00 17.11 -3.62
N LEU A 232 -14.06 16.85 -2.31
CA LEU A 232 -13.87 17.86 -1.28
C LEU A 232 -12.38 18.15 -1.16
N GLU A 233 -11.86 19.00 -2.06
CA GLU A 233 -10.44 19.37 -2.13
C GLU A 233 -10.05 20.39 -1.05
N HIS A 234 -11.02 21.20 -0.63
CA HIS A 234 -10.85 22.22 0.40
C HIS A 234 -11.30 21.66 1.76
N ALA A 235 -10.50 21.90 2.80
CA ALA A 235 -10.80 21.49 4.17
C ALA A 235 -11.07 19.98 4.35
N VAL A 236 -10.36 19.12 3.61
CA VAL A 236 -10.52 17.64 3.65
C VAL A 236 -10.54 17.09 5.08
N ALA A 237 -9.66 17.58 5.95
CA ALA A 237 -9.57 17.14 7.35
C ALA A 237 -10.81 17.51 8.18
N PHE A 238 -11.40 18.69 7.93
CA PHE A 238 -12.62 19.13 8.60
C PHE A 238 -13.80 18.27 8.16
N TRP A 239 -13.99 18.10 6.85
CA TRP A 239 -15.10 17.32 6.32
C TRP A 239 -15.01 15.84 6.66
N SER A 240 -13.82 15.22 6.55
CA SER A 240 -13.63 13.83 6.99
C SER A 240 -13.91 13.67 8.48
N GLY A 241 -13.48 14.60 9.33
CA GLY A 241 -13.81 14.62 10.76
C GLY A 241 -15.31 14.77 11.04
N ALA A 242 -15.98 15.71 10.36
CA ALA A 242 -17.41 15.95 10.51
C ALA A 242 -18.24 14.72 10.07
N ILE A 243 -17.92 14.13 8.91
CA ILE A 243 -18.55 12.90 8.43
C ILE A 243 -18.29 11.75 9.41
N ALA A 244 -17.05 11.57 9.87
CA ALA A 244 -16.70 10.52 10.83
C ALA A 244 -17.47 10.68 12.14
N LEU A 245 -17.62 11.89 12.66
CA LEU A 245 -18.38 12.16 13.87
C LEU A 245 -19.88 11.89 13.67
N ALA A 246 -20.44 12.34 12.54
CA ALA A 246 -21.84 12.14 12.16
C ALA A 246 -22.18 10.66 11.93
N LEU A 247 -21.21 9.83 11.54
CA LEU A 247 -21.37 8.38 11.47
C LEU A 247 -21.19 7.71 12.84
N THR A 248 -20.13 8.08 13.57
CA THR A 248 -19.71 7.39 14.79
C THR A 248 -20.74 7.49 15.89
N MET A 249 -21.24 8.70 16.19
CA MET A 249 -22.10 8.91 17.36
C MET A 249 -23.48 8.23 17.23
N PRO A 250 -24.21 8.35 16.10
CA PRO A 250 -25.46 7.62 15.91
C PRO A 250 -25.27 6.10 15.92
N LEU A 251 -24.21 5.60 15.27
CA LEU A 251 -23.89 4.17 15.30
C LEU A 251 -23.58 3.70 16.71
N ALA A 252 -22.76 4.43 17.48
CA ALA A 252 -22.44 4.07 18.86
C ALA A 252 -23.68 4.10 19.77
N PHE A 253 -24.61 5.01 19.52
CA PHE A 253 -25.88 5.12 20.26
C PHE A 253 -26.84 3.98 19.93
N GLY A 254 -26.96 3.60 18.66
CA GLY A 254 -27.82 2.50 18.19
C GLY A 254 -27.24 1.10 18.45
N ALA A 255 -25.92 0.96 18.44
CA ALA A 255 -25.19 -0.30 18.62
C ALA A 255 -25.12 -0.77 20.09
N ARG A 256 -26.23 -0.74 20.82
CA ARG A 256 -26.27 -1.06 22.25
C ARG A 256 -26.06 -2.53 22.55
N THR A 257 -26.42 -3.40 21.61
CA THR A 257 -26.28 -4.86 21.76
C THR A 257 -25.01 -5.36 21.10
N ARG A 258 -24.49 -6.50 21.57
CA ARG A 258 -23.32 -7.19 20.98
C ARG A 258 -23.48 -7.37 19.47
N ARG A 259 -24.65 -7.83 19.02
CA ARG A 259 -24.97 -8.06 17.60
C ARG A 259 -25.02 -6.76 16.81
N ALA A 260 -25.69 -5.73 17.32
CA ALA A 260 -25.77 -4.44 16.62
C ALA A 260 -24.39 -3.78 16.48
N PHE A 261 -23.53 -3.93 17.50
CA PHE A 261 -22.15 -3.44 17.44
C PHE A 261 -21.28 -4.22 16.46
N ALA A 262 -21.41 -5.55 16.41
CA ALA A 262 -20.75 -6.36 15.39
C ALA A 262 -21.19 -5.96 13.98
N VAL A 263 -22.50 -5.77 13.75
CA VAL A 263 -23.03 -5.32 12.45
C VAL A 263 -22.48 -3.94 12.09
N ALA A 264 -22.44 -2.99 13.03
CA ALA A 264 -21.91 -1.64 12.75
C ALA A 264 -20.44 -1.68 12.32
N LEU A 265 -19.60 -2.46 13.01
CA LEU A 265 -18.19 -2.65 12.61
C LEU A 265 -18.08 -3.34 11.25
N ALA A 266 -18.85 -4.42 11.02
CA ALA A 266 -18.85 -5.15 9.77
C ALA A 266 -19.27 -4.27 8.58
N VAL A 267 -20.29 -3.42 8.76
CA VAL A 267 -20.76 -2.48 7.73
C VAL A 267 -19.69 -1.44 7.40
N LEU A 268 -19.05 -0.84 8.41
CA LEU A 268 -18.01 0.17 8.15
C LEU A 268 -16.78 -0.44 7.45
N LEU A 269 -16.31 -1.61 7.92
CA LEU A 269 -15.19 -2.33 7.30
C LEU A 269 -15.54 -2.82 5.89
N GLY A 270 -16.75 -3.36 5.71
CA GLY A 270 -17.26 -3.82 4.42
C GLY A 270 -17.42 -2.67 3.42
N ALA A 271 -17.96 -1.53 3.86
CA ALA A 271 -18.10 -0.34 3.01
C ALA A 271 -16.73 0.16 2.53
N TYR A 272 -15.73 0.22 3.42
CA TYR A 272 -14.37 0.59 3.01
C TYR A 272 -13.74 -0.43 2.06
N THR A 273 -13.98 -1.73 2.27
CA THR A 273 -13.57 -2.80 1.36
C THR A 273 -14.17 -2.62 -0.04
N VAL A 274 -15.44 -2.23 -0.12
CA VAL A 274 -16.10 -1.92 -1.40
C VAL A 274 -15.39 -0.75 -2.10
N PHE A 275 -15.03 0.31 -1.36
CA PHE A 275 -14.26 1.42 -1.93
C PHE A 275 -12.91 0.96 -2.50
N LEU A 276 -12.17 0.11 -1.78
CA LEU A 276 -10.90 -0.47 -2.25
C LEU A 276 -11.06 -1.25 -3.55
N GLY A 277 -12.13 -2.05 -3.68
CA GLY A 277 -12.36 -2.87 -4.87
C GLY A 277 -12.95 -2.12 -6.06
N VAL A 278 -13.85 -1.17 -5.82
CA VAL A 278 -14.60 -0.48 -6.88
C VAL A 278 -13.84 0.74 -7.41
N SER A 279 -13.16 1.49 -6.53
CA SER A 279 -12.39 2.67 -6.94
C SER A 279 -11.09 2.80 -6.16
N PRO A 280 -10.06 2.00 -6.50
CA PRO A 280 -8.72 2.14 -5.92
C PRO A 280 -8.20 3.57 -6.05
N ALA A 281 -8.46 4.22 -7.18
CA ALA A 281 -8.04 5.60 -7.42
C ALA A 281 -8.61 6.59 -6.40
N THR A 282 -9.88 6.45 -6.01
CA THR A 282 -10.49 7.30 -4.97
C THR A 282 -9.80 7.12 -3.63
N VAL A 283 -9.46 5.87 -3.28
CA VAL A 283 -8.75 5.57 -2.03
C VAL A 283 -7.33 6.14 -2.06
N SER A 284 -6.61 6.02 -3.17
CA SER A 284 -5.29 6.62 -3.37
C SER A 284 -5.26 8.14 -3.30
N LEU A 285 -6.41 8.79 -3.53
CA LEU A 285 -6.61 10.24 -3.43
C LEU A 285 -7.22 10.66 -2.09
N ALA A 286 -7.36 9.74 -1.12
CA ALA A 286 -7.87 10.05 0.20
C ALA A 286 -6.75 10.52 1.14
N ALA A 287 -7.04 11.44 2.05
CA ALA A 287 -6.06 11.93 3.03
C ALA A 287 -5.58 10.83 4.01
N LEU A 288 -6.42 9.82 4.25
CA LEU A 288 -6.10 8.60 5.00
C LEU A 288 -6.08 7.38 4.07
N GLY A 289 -5.34 7.48 2.96
CA GLY A 289 -5.16 6.44 1.96
C GLY A 289 -3.70 6.08 1.71
N PRO A 290 -3.39 5.45 0.57
CA PRO A 290 -2.05 5.37 -0.02
C PRO A 290 -1.37 6.73 -0.21
N HIS A 291 -0.04 6.72 -0.30
CA HIS A 291 0.80 7.92 -0.44
C HIS A 291 1.63 7.85 -1.71
N PRO A 292 0.96 7.96 -2.87
CA PRO A 292 1.63 7.83 -4.16
C PRO A 292 2.60 9.00 -4.44
N GLU A 293 2.42 10.16 -3.83
CA GLU A 293 3.16 11.40 -4.13
C GLU A 293 4.68 11.25 -3.94
N GLY A 294 5.09 10.49 -2.92
CA GLY A 294 6.50 10.20 -2.63
C GLY A 294 6.95 8.83 -3.13
N GLY A 295 6.18 8.17 -4.00
CA GLY A 295 6.46 6.83 -4.50
C GLY A 295 6.55 5.78 -3.39
N GLY A 296 5.74 5.95 -2.34
CA GLY A 296 5.53 4.93 -1.31
C GLY A 296 4.61 3.84 -1.85
N ARG A 297 3.39 3.77 -1.30
CA ARG A 297 2.35 2.86 -1.80
C ARG A 297 1.37 3.62 -2.68
N PHE A 298 1.09 3.11 -3.87
CA PHE A 298 0.22 3.79 -4.84
C PHE A 298 -1.26 3.48 -4.70
N PHE A 299 -1.63 2.26 -4.28
CA PHE A 299 -3.01 1.83 -4.07
C PHE A 299 -3.09 0.77 -2.95
N GLY A 300 -4.29 0.50 -2.45
CA GLY A 300 -4.54 -0.49 -1.40
C GLY A 300 -4.44 0.03 0.02
N LEU A 301 -4.09 -0.86 0.95
CA LEU A 301 -3.91 -0.51 2.37
C LEU A 301 -2.48 -0.09 2.64
N THR A 302 -2.28 0.95 3.44
CA THR A 302 -0.93 1.29 3.95
C THR A 302 -0.74 0.65 5.31
N ASN A 303 0.50 0.39 5.74
CA ASN A 303 0.80 -0.09 7.10
C ASN A 303 0.10 0.73 8.20
N GLN A 304 -0.05 2.05 7.99
CA GLN A 304 -0.83 2.92 8.84
C GLN A 304 -2.30 2.47 8.91
N VAL A 305 -2.99 2.39 7.76
CA VAL A 305 -4.41 2.02 7.69
C VAL A 305 -4.63 0.58 8.15
N GLU A 306 -3.73 -0.34 7.81
CA GLU A 306 -3.76 -1.72 8.28
C GLU A 306 -3.72 -1.81 9.81
N THR A 307 -2.80 -1.06 10.44
CA THR A 307 -2.67 -0.99 11.90
C THR A 307 -3.92 -0.39 12.53
N LEU A 308 -4.50 0.65 11.92
CA LEU A 308 -5.73 1.27 12.38
C LEU A 308 -6.92 0.29 12.33
N LEU A 309 -7.10 -0.40 11.20
CA LEU A 309 -8.23 -1.32 11.00
C LEU A 309 -8.09 -2.66 11.74
N LEU A 310 -6.88 -2.98 12.25
CA LEU A 310 -6.62 -4.24 12.95
C LEU A 310 -7.45 -4.37 14.23
N ALA A 311 -7.51 -3.31 15.04
CA ALA A 311 -8.30 -3.30 16.27
C ALA A 311 -9.82 -3.48 16.06
N PRO A 312 -10.50 -2.71 15.19
CA PRO A 312 -11.92 -2.93 14.91
C PRO A 312 -12.20 -4.29 14.25
N ALA A 313 -11.27 -4.84 13.45
CA ALA A 313 -11.40 -6.19 12.89
C ALA A 313 -11.32 -7.28 13.98
N LEU A 314 -10.36 -7.19 14.90
CA LEU A 314 -10.26 -8.12 16.03
C LEU A 314 -11.43 -7.96 17.00
N ALA A 315 -11.88 -6.73 17.26
CA ALA A 315 -13.08 -6.48 18.06
C ALA A 315 -14.33 -7.10 17.41
N LEU A 316 -14.50 -6.98 16.10
CA LEU A 316 -15.55 -7.67 15.35
C LEU A 316 -15.46 -9.20 15.53
N GLY A 317 -14.25 -9.76 15.41
CA GLY A 317 -14.00 -11.18 15.67
C GLY A 317 -14.39 -11.62 17.08
N ALA A 318 -14.06 -10.82 18.09
CA ALA A 318 -14.37 -11.10 19.49
C ALA A 318 -15.89 -11.02 19.78
N LEU A 319 -16.61 -10.18 19.04
CA LEU A 319 -18.05 -10.01 19.15
C LEU A 319 -18.85 -11.17 18.54
N VAL A 320 -18.23 -12.03 17.74
CA VAL A 320 -18.89 -13.18 17.11
C VAL A 320 -18.45 -14.51 17.73
N GLU A 321 -19.20 -15.57 17.47
CA GLU A 321 -18.87 -16.93 17.91
C GLU A 321 -18.38 -17.76 16.71
N LEU A 322 -17.81 -18.94 16.96
CA LEU A 322 -17.54 -19.90 15.89
C LEU A 322 -18.88 -20.43 15.34
N PRO A 323 -19.04 -20.55 14.00
CA PRO A 323 -18.03 -20.44 12.94
C PRO A 323 -17.81 -19.03 12.37
N LEU A 324 -18.61 -18.03 12.76
CA LEU A 324 -18.58 -16.68 12.19
C LEU A 324 -17.24 -15.96 12.41
N LEU A 325 -16.52 -16.26 13.50
CA LEU A 325 -15.13 -15.80 13.69
C LEU A 325 -14.22 -16.17 12.52
N ALA A 326 -14.32 -17.40 12.00
CA ALA A 326 -13.52 -17.85 10.87
C ALA A 326 -13.87 -17.10 9.58
N VAL A 327 -15.14 -16.75 9.39
CA VAL A 327 -15.60 -15.92 8.26
C VAL A 327 -15.03 -14.51 8.36
N VAL A 328 -15.08 -13.88 9.54
CA VAL A 328 -14.49 -12.55 9.76
C VAL A 328 -12.98 -12.57 9.54
N ALA A 329 -12.29 -13.60 10.04
CA ALA A 329 -10.86 -13.75 9.83
C ALA A 329 -10.53 -13.90 8.34
N LEU A 330 -11.19 -14.81 7.63
CA LEU A 330 -10.97 -15.05 6.20
C LEU A 330 -11.28 -13.79 5.37
N ALA A 331 -12.39 -13.11 5.63
CA ALA A 331 -12.71 -11.85 4.96
C ALA A 331 -11.60 -10.80 5.18
N SER A 332 -11.11 -10.66 6.41
CA SER A 332 -10.04 -9.71 6.73
C SER A 332 -8.73 -10.07 6.01
N LEU A 333 -8.38 -11.36 5.94
CA LEU A 333 -7.20 -11.84 5.23
C LEU A 333 -7.31 -11.61 3.72
N VAL A 334 -8.49 -11.78 3.12
CA VAL A 334 -8.72 -11.46 1.71
C VAL A 334 -8.55 -9.96 1.45
N VAL A 335 -9.11 -9.11 2.32
CA VAL A 335 -8.99 -7.65 2.17
C VAL A 335 -7.53 -7.19 2.20
N VAL A 336 -6.72 -7.75 3.09
CA VAL A 336 -5.31 -7.37 3.23
C VAL A 336 -4.40 -8.07 2.23
N GLY A 337 -4.72 -9.32 1.85
CA GLY A 337 -3.83 -10.19 1.07
C GLY A 337 -4.13 -10.29 -0.43
N TRP A 338 -5.27 -9.78 -0.92
CA TRP A 338 -5.64 -9.93 -2.34
C TRP A 338 -4.98 -8.86 -3.22
N SER A 339 -4.25 -9.26 -4.27
CA SER A 339 -3.44 -8.34 -5.08
C SER A 339 -4.27 -7.23 -5.73
N ARG A 340 -5.52 -7.52 -6.11
CA ARG A 340 -6.45 -6.55 -6.72
C ARG A 340 -6.88 -5.44 -5.76
N LEU A 341 -6.80 -5.68 -4.45
CA LEU A 341 -7.05 -4.68 -3.42
C LEU A 341 -5.77 -3.99 -2.93
N GLY A 342 -4.62 -4.31 -3.55
CA GLY A 342 -3.30 -3.80 -3.17
C GLY A 342 -2.70 -4.58 -2.01
N ALA A 343 -2.55 -5.90 -2.20
CA ALA A 343 -2.06 -6.85 -1.22
C ALA A 343 -0.81 -6.39 -0.46
N ASP A 344 -0.83 -6.66 0.85
CA ASP A 344 0.33 -6.60 1.72
C ASP A 344 0.63 -7.97 2.34
N GLY A 345 1.77 -8.56 1.97
CA GLY A 345 2.20 -9.81 2.58
C GLY A 345 2.49 -9.69 4.07
N GLY A 346 3.05 -8.57 4.51
CA GLY A 346 3.29 -8.32 5.93
C GLY A 346 1.98 -8.14 6.69
N GLY A 347 1.07 -7.34 6.14
CA GLY A 347 -0.29 -7.18 6.66
C GLY A 347 -1.05 -8.52 6.78
N LEU A 348 -0.95 -9.39 5.78
CA LEU A 348 -1.60 -10.71 5.80
C LEU A 348 -1.12 -11.55 7.00
N ILE A 349 0.19 -11.59 7.25
CA ILE A 349 0.78 -12.31 8.38
C ILE A 349 0.33 -11.71 9.72
N VAL A 350 0.28 -10.37 9.81
CA VAL A 350 -0.17 -9.64 11.01
C VAL A 350 -1.62 -9.98 11.36
N TYR A 351 -2.53 -9.89 10.39
CA TYR A 351 -3.94 -10.20 10.62
C TYR A 351 -4.14 -11.68 10.94
N ALA A 352 -3.41 -12.57 10.26
CA ALA A 352 -3.49 -14.00 10.54
C ALA A 352 -3.02 -14.32 11.97
N ALA A 353 -1.91 -13.73 12.42
CA ALA A 353 -1.41 -13.89 13.78
C ALA A 353 -2.41 -13.36 14.83
N GLY A 354 -3.03 -12.20 14.57
CA GLY A 354 -4.05 -11.62 15.44
C GLY A 354 -5.28 -12.52 15.58
N PHE A 355 -5.88 -12.94 14.45
CA PHE A 355 -7.06 -13.80 14.48
C PHE A 355 -6.78 -15.21 15.00
N ALA A 356 -5.61 -15.78 14.72
CA ALA A 356 -5.19 -17.06 15.28
C ALA A 356 -5.05 -16.99 16.80
N THR A 357 -4.43 -15.92 17.32
CA THR A 357 -4.32 -15.68 18.77
C THR A 357 -5.70 -15.50 19.39
N LEU A 358 -6.59 -14.74 18.74
CA LEU A 358 -7.95 -14.52 19.22
C LEU A 358 -8.75 -15.83 19.29
N GLY A 359 -8.66 -16.65 18.26
CA GLY A 359 -9.29 -17.97 18.23
C GLY A 359 -8.75 -18.89 19.32
N LEU A 360 -7.42 -18.95 19.49
CA LEU A 360 -6.77 -19.76 20.51
C LEU A 360 -7.18 -19.38 21.94
N LEU A 361 -7.19 -18.08 22.24
CA LEU A 361 -7.59 -17.56 23.55
C LEU A 361 -9.10 -17.70 23.80
N GLY A 362 -9.90 -17.85 22.74
CA GLY A 362 -11.33 -18.13 22.83
C GLY A 362 -11.68 -19.59 23.11
N LEU A 363 -10.73 -20.53 22.95
CA LEU A 363 -10.97 -21.95 23.24
C LEU A 363 -11.00 -22.22 24.74
N ARG A 364 -11.90 -23.11 25.18
CA ARG A 364 -11.90 -23.59 26.57
C ARG A 364 -10.65 -24.44 26.83
N GLY A 365 -9.94 -24.14 27.93
CA GLY A 365 -8.76 -24.86 28.39
C GLY A 365 -7.44 -24.09 28.26
N ARG A 366 -6.33 -24.68 28.72
CA ARG A 366 -5.01 -24.07 28.64
C ARG A 366 -4.50 -24.04 27.19
N VAL A 367 -3.85 -22.95 26.81
CA VAL A 367 -3.07 -22.88 25.57
C VAL A 367 -1.84 -23.77 25.75
N THR A 368 -1.80 -24.89 25.05
CA THR A 368 -0.64 -25.78 25.02
C THR A 368 0.26 -25.44 23.85
N PHE A 369 1.54 -25.83 23.92
CA PHE A 369 2.48 -25.68 22.81
C PHE A 369 1.94 -26.29 21.52
N ALA A 370 1.32 -27.47 21.58
CA ALA A 370 0.72 -28.13 20.42
C ALA A 370 -0.40 -27.28 19.78
N ARG A 371 -1.28 -26.65 20.57
CA ARG A 371 -2.34 -25.77 20.03
C ARG A 371 -1.76 -24.52 19.39
N ALA A 372 -0.74 -23.92 20.02
CA ALA A 372 -0.03 -22.78 19.45
C ALA A 372 0.67 -23.13 18.13
N ALA A 373 1.35 -24.29 18.08
CA ALA A 373 2.00 -24.79 16.88
C ALA A 373 0.99 -25.08 15.75
N LEU A 374 -0.15 -25.70 16.06
CA LEU A 374 -1.22 -25.94 15.10
C LEU A 374 -1.82 -24.64 14.55
N ALA A 375 -2.02 -23.63 15.40
CA ALA A 375 -2.48 -22.32 14.94
C ALA A 375 -1.44 -21.63 14.04
N GLY A 376 -0.16 -21.69 14.40
CA GLY A 376 0.93 -21.20 13.55
C GLY A 376 0.98 -21.91 12.20
N ALA A 377 0.87 -23.24 12.19
CA ALA A 377 0.78 -24.02 10.96
C ALA A 377 -0.46 -23.66 10.13
N GLY A 378 -1.61 -23.43 10.77
CA GLY A 378 -2.83 -22.96 10.13
C GLY A 378 -2.67 -21.59 9.47
N VAL A 379 -2.02 -20.64 10.14
CA VAL A 379 -1.68 -19.31 9.58
C VAL A 379 -0.84 -19.47 8.31
N ILE A 380 0.21 -20.30 8.36
CA ILE A 380 1.08 -20.55 7.21
C ILE A 380 0.28 -21.19 6.07
N ALA A 381 -0.51 -22.22 6.36
CA ALA A 381 -1.29 -22.93 5.35
C ALA A 381 -2.31 -22.01 4.66
N VAL A 382 -3.08 -21.22 5.42
CA VAL A 382 -4.05 -20.26 4.88
C VAL A 382 -3.33 -19.18 4.06
N GLY A 383 -2.20 -18.66 4.55
CA GLY A 383 -1.39 -17.70 3.80
C GLY A 383 -0.93 -18.24 2.44
N LEU A 384 -0.41 -19.47 2.42
CA LEU A 384 0.01 -20.14 1.17
C LEU A 384 -1.16 -20.39 0.23
N ILE A 385 -2.31 -20.80 0.75
CA ILE A 385 -3.54 -20.98 -0.05
C ILE A 385 -3.96 -19.66 -0.69
N LEU A 386 -3.99 -18.56 0.08
CA LEU A 386 -4.38 -17.25 -0.44
C LEU A 386 -3.39 -16.74 -1.50
N VAL A 387 -2.08 -16.89 -1.27
CA VAL A 387 -1.06 -16.53 -2.26
C VAL A 387 -1.19 -17.38 -3.53
N GLY A 388 -1.47 -18.68 -3.39
CA GLY A 388 -1.72 -19.58 -4.51
C GLY A 388 -2.97 -19.20 -5.31
N LEU A 389 -4.08 -18.91 -4.63
CA LEU A 389 -5.33 -18.45 -5.26
C LEU A 389 -5.12 -17.11 -5.98
N ASP A 390 -4.40 -16.17 -5.37
CA ASP A 390 -4.05 -14.90 -5.99
C ASP A 390 -3.28 -15.11 -7.29
N ALA A 391 -2.23 -15.95 -7.26
CA ALA A 391 -1.44 -16.29 -8.43
C ALA A 391 -2.28 -16.97 -9.54
N LEU A 392 -3.18 -17.89 -9.16
CA LEU A 392 -4.09 -18.57 -10.11
C LEU A 392 -5.09 -17.61 -10.78
N THR A 393 -5.50 -16.54 -10.09
CA THR A 393 -6.40 -15.51 -10.64
C THR A 393 -5.67 -14.42 -11.44
N GLY A 394 -4.39 -14.63 -11.74
CA GLY A 394 -3.53 -13.72 -12.49
C GLY A 394 -2.94 -12.58 -11.65
N GLY A 395 -2.97 -12.70 -10.32
CA GLY A 395 -2.34 -11.77 -9.40
C GLY A 395 -0.81 -11.85 -9.47
N SER A 396 -0.16 -10.71 -9.67
CA SER A 396 1.29 -10.58 -9.56
C SER A 396 1.59 -9.63 -8.40
N SER A 397 2.00 -10.17 -7.26
CA SER A 397 2.43 -9.38 -6.10
C SER A 397 3.88 -9.67 -5.74
N HIS A 398 4.51 -8.74 -5.02
CA HIS A 398 5.84 -8.97 -4.44
C HIS A 398 5.85 -10.21 -3.52
N VAL A 399 4.71 -10.58 -2.93
CA VAL A 399 4.55 -11.78 -2.08
C VAL A 399 4.70 -13.05 -2.91
N THR A 400 4.04 -13.12 -4.08
CA THR A 400 4.14 -14.28 -4.99
C THR A 400 5.59 -14.48 -5.47
N HIS A 401 6.30 -13.39 -5.76
CA HIS A 401 7.71 -13.44 -6.14
C HIS A 401 8.66 -13.79 -4.98
N ALA A 402 8.40 -13.29 -3.77
CA ALA A 402 9.22 -13.55 -2.60
C ALA A 402 9.12 -15.01 -2.15
N VAL A 403 7.92 -15.59 -2.17
CA VAL A 403 7.71 -17.02 -1.86
C VAL A 403 8.40 -17.91 -2.91
N GLY A 404 8.39 -17.52 -4.19
CA GLY A 404 9.10 -18.23 -5.25
C GLY A 404 10.64 -18.13 -5.20
N GLY A 405 11.20 -17.12 -4.51
CA GLY A 405 12.65 -16.87 -4.42
C GLY A 405 13.39 -17.68 -3.34
N GLY A 406 12.67 -18.41 -2.48
CA GLY A 406 13.23 -19.25 -1.43
C GLY A 406 13.62 -18.53 -0.12
N PRO A 407 14.06 -19.29 0.91
CA PRO A 407 14.23 -18.79 2.28
C PRO A 407 15.27 -17.67 2.43
N GLY A 408 16.35 -17.72 1.66
CA GLY A 408 17.40 -16.69 1.69
C GLY A 408 16.90 -15.33 1.18
N GLY A 409 16.03 -15.33 0.16
CA GLY A 409 15.37 -14.13 -0.33
C GLY A 409 14.44 -13.52 0.71
N LEU A 410 13.64 -14.34 1.40
CA LEU A 410 12.74 -13.91 2.47
C LEU A 410 13.48 -13.25 3.64
N LEU A 411 14.59 -13.84 4.09
CA LEU A 411 15.40 -13.27 5.17
C LEU A 411 16.04 -11.93 4.78
N SER A 412 16.50 -11.81 3.53
CA SER A 412 17.06 -10.55 3.03
C SER A 412 16.01 -9.44 2.94
N ASP A 413 14.79 -9.76 2.52
CA ASP A 413 13.67 -8.82 2.47
C ASP A 413 13.25 -8.37 3.89
N LEU A 414 13.18 -9.31 4.83
CA LEU A 414 12.89 -9.00 6.24
C LEU A 414 13.93 -8.04 6.83
N GLY A 415 15.22 -8.34 6.65
CA GLY A 415 16.31 -7.49 7.11
C GLY A 415 16.25 -6.08 6.51
N HIS A 416 15.94 -5.99 5.21
CA HIS A 416 15.77 -4.73 4.51
C HIS A 416 14.61 -3.89 5.09
N ARG A 417 13.46 -4.51 5.36
CA ARG A 417 12.29 -3.86 5.97
C ARG A 417 12.57 -3.37 7.38
N LEU A 418 13.22 -4.18 8.22
CA LEU A 418 13.62 -3.80 9.58
C LEU A 418 14.57 -2.61 9.58
N HIS A 419 15.55 -2.60 8.67
CA HIS A 419 16.47 -1.49 8.51
C HIS A 419 15.77 -0.20 8.07
N LEU A 420 14.83 -0.31 7.12
CA LEU A 420 14.02 0.82 6.68
C LEU A 420 13.13 1.37 7.81
N SER A 421 12.51 0.47 8.57
CA SER A 421 11.69 0.78 9.75
C SER A 421 12.48 1.55 10.81
N TRP A 422 13.68 1.05 11.15
CA TRP A 422 14.58 1.70 12.09
C TRP A 422 15.01 3.09 11.60
N ARG A 423 15.43 3.22 10.34
CA ARG A 423 15.77 4.52 9.74
C ARG A 423 14.58 5.48 9.77
N GLY A 424 13.36 4.99 9.53
CA GLY A 424 12.14 5.81 9.62
C GLY A 424 11.90 6.43 11.00
N ILE A 425 12.22 5.69 12.07
CA ILE A 425 12.11 6.15 13.46
C ILE A 425 13.25 7.11 13.80
N ALA A 426 14.50 6.72 13.50
CA ALA A 426 15.69 7.47 13.91
C ALA A 426 15.93 8.77 13.12
N ASN A 427 15.29 8.94 11.96
CA ASN A 427 15.53 10.09 11.08
C ASN A 427 14.99 11.43 11.61
N LYS A 428 14.13 11.44 12.65
CA LYS A 428 13.62 12.67 13.27
C LYS A 428 13.47 12.50 14.78
N THR A 429 13.87 13.50 15.56
CA THR A 429 13.76 13.49 17.04
C THR A 429 12.31 13.32 17.51
N ASP A 430 11.37 14.09 16.95
CA ASP A 430 9.94 13.95 17.29
C ASP A 430 9.39 12.55 17.01
N HIS A 431 9.91 11.86 15.98
CA HIS A 431 9.47 10.50 15.67
C HIS A 431 9.94 9.51 16.73
N LEU A 432 11.18 9.68 17.20
CA LEU A 432 11.75 8.85 18.25
C LEU A 432 10.99 9.03 19.58
N GLU A 433 10.70 10.28 19.98
CA GLU A 433 9.95 10.56 21.21
C GLU A 433 8.56 9.91 21.20
N ILE A 434 7.80 10.12 20.12
CA ILE A 434 6.47 9.52 19.95
C ILE A 434 6.57 7.99 19.91
N ALA A 435 7.58 7.43 19.25
CA ALA A 435 7.79 5.98 19.19
C ALA A 435 8.06 5.40 20.57
N VAL A 436 8.91 6.05 21.38
CA VAL A 436 9.21 5.62 22.76
C VAL A 436 7.96 5.69 23.63
N VAL A 437 7.23 6.81 23.64
CA VAL A 437 5.98 6.95 24.42
C VAL A 437 4.96 5.89 24.01
N SER A 438 4.82 5.64 22.70
CA SER A 438 3.90 4.63 22.18
C SER A 438 4.31 3.22 22.57
N PHE A 439 5.60 2.90 22.50
CA PHE A 439 6.14 1.61 22.92
C PHE A 439 5.93 1.38 24.43
N VAL A 440 6.25 2.37 25.27
CA VAL A 440 6.01 2.31 26.71
C VAL A 440 4.52 2.12 27.01
N THR A 441 3.64 2.82 26.29
CA THR A 441 2.19 2.66 26.43
C THR A 441 1.76 1.21 26.14
N LEU A 442 2.27 0.61 25.06
CA LEU A 442 1.99 -0.80 24.73
C LEU A 442 2.50 -1.75 25.82
N LEU A 443 3.70 -1.52 26.37
CA LEU A 443 4.24 -2.31 27.49
C LEU A 443 3.38 -2.20 28.74
N VAL A 444 2.95 -0.98 29.09
CA VAL A 444 2.05 -0.75 30.24
C VAL A 444 0.73 -1.50 30.03
N LEU A 445 0.10 -1.37 28.87
CA LEU A 445 -1.13 -2.09 28.54
C LEU A 445 -0.94 -3.62 28.55
N ALA A 446 0.25 -4.10 28.19
CA ALA A 446 0.59 -5.52 28.23
C ALA A 446 0.73 -6.07 29.67
N VAL A 447 1.01 -5.23 30.67
CA VAL A 447 1.18 -5.65 32.07
C VAL A 447 -0.08 -5.41 32.90
N LEU A 448 -0.89 -4.39 32.56
CA LEU A 448 -2.10 -4.05 33.30
C LEU A 448 -3.15 -5.17 33.26
N ARG A 449 -3.56 -5.64 34.44
CA ARG A 449 -4.61 -6.65 34.63
C ARG A 449 -5.95 -6.01 35.05
N PRO A 450 -7.11 -6.61 34.75
CA PRO A 450 -7.30 -7.75 33.84
C PRO A 450 -7.08 -7.35 32.37
N ARG A 451 -6.61 -8.30 31.55
CA ARG A 451 -6.45 -8.15 30.09
C ARG A 451 -7.54 -8.97 29.39
N SER A 452 -8.11 -8.41 28.33
CA SER A 452 -9.03 -9.13 27.44
C SER A 452 -8.25 -9.92 26.39
N ARG A 453 -8.86 -11.01 25.89
CA ARG A 453 -8.30 -11.78 24.77
C ARG A 453 -8.08 -10.93 23.51
N THR A 454 -8.93 -9.93 23.28
CA THR A 454 -8.84 -9.02 22.14
C THR A 454 -7.61 -8.14 22.23
N LEU A 455 -7.29 -7.60 23.41
CA LEU A 455 -6.07 -6.84 23.62
C LEU A 455 -4.82 -7.71 23.46
N ASP A 456 -4.80 -8.91 24.04
CA ASP A 456 -3.66 -9.83 23.91
C ASP A 456 -3.41 -10.21 22.45
N SER A 457 -4.48 -10.45 21.68
CA SER A 457 -4.41 -10.75 20.24
C SER A 457 -3.87 -9.56 19.43
N LEU A 458 -4.31 -8.34 19.77
CA LEU A 458 -3.80 -7.12 19.15
C LEU A 458 -2.32 -6.91 19.45
N LEU A 459 -1.88 -7.10 20.70
CA LEU A 459 -0.48 -6.95 21.07
C LEU A 459 0.44 -7.94 20.34
N VAL A 460 0.01 -9.21 20.19
CA VAL A 460 0.74 -10.20 19.39
C VAL A 460 0.81 -9.76 17.92
N ALA A 461 -0.31 -9.34 17.33
CA ALA A 461 -0.33 -8.86 15.96
C ALA A 461 0.56 -7.63 15.74
N LEU A 462 0.58 -6.67 16.68
CA LEU A 462 1.46 -5.50 16.63
C LEU A 462 2.94 -5.89 16.74
N ALA A 463 3.28 -6.84 17.61
CA ALA A 463 4.66 -7.36 17.71
C ALA A 463 5.10 -8.02 16.40
N VAL A 464 4.23 -8.80 15.78
CA VAL A 464 4.47 -9.37 14.44
C VAL A 464 4.61 -8.27 13.39
N SER A 465 3.78 -7.22 13.44
CA SER A 465 3.82 -6.09 12.51
C SER A 465 5.16 -5.36 12.57
N LEU A 466 5.69 -5.11 13.77
CA LEU A 466 7.02 -4.52 13.94
C LEU A 466 8.15 -5.37 13.35
N ALA A 467 7.95 -6.69 13.26
CA ALA A 467 8.94 -7.62 12.71
C ALA A 467 8.87 -7.73 11.18
N VAL A 468 7.67 -7.64 10.58
CA VAL A 468 7.46 -7.93 9.14
C VAL A 468 7.27 -6.68 8.27
N ASN A 469 6.94 -5.54 8.86
CA ASN A 469 6.64 -4.30 8.12
C ASN A 469 7.75 -3.26 8.25
N ASP A 470 7.80 -2.35 7.29
CA ASP A 470 8.86 -1.35 7.12
C ASP A 470 8.53 0.03 7.71
N SER A 471 7.39 0.16 8.40
CA SER A 471 6.85 1.42 8.92
C SER A 471 6.68 1.42 10.44
N GLY A 472 7.74 1.08 11.18
CA GLY A 472 7.71 0.92 12.64
C GLY A 472 7.17 2.14 13.40
N PHE A 473 7.45 3.36 12.92
CA PHE A 473 6.90 4.58 13.51
C PHE A 473 5.37 4.61 13.48
N ASP A 474 4.76 4.35 12.33
CA ASP A 474 3.30 4.33 12.19
C ASP A 474 2.68 3.19 13.00
N ILE A 475 3.32 2.01 13.00
CA ILE A 475 2.87 0.84 13.76
C ILE A 475 2.86 1.13 15.26
N LEU A 476 3.92 1.73 15.81
CA LEU A 476 3.97 2.10 17.22
C LEU A 476 2.91 3.15 17.55
N ARG A 477 2.91 4.27 16.81
CA ARG A 477 2.02 5.40 17.06
C ARG A 477 0.54 5.02 17.01
N PHE A 478 0.12 4.39 15.92
CA PHE A 478 -1.28 4.01 15.74
C PHE A 478 -1.62 2.73 16.49
N GLY A 479 -0.66 1.81 16.67
CA GLY A 479 -0.81 0.63 17.50
C GLY A 479 -1.14 0.96 18.95
N ALA A 480 -0.42 1.92 19.55
CA ALA A 480 -0.72 2.41 20.89
C ALA A 480 -2.11 3.05 20.98
N LEU A 481 -2.47 3.89 19.99
CA LEU A 481 -3.78 4.54 19.92
C LEU A 481 -4.92 3.51 19.89
N VAL A 482 -4.83 2.50 19.02
CA VAL A 482 -5.89 1.50 18.90
C VAL A 482 -5.89 0.50 20.05
N ALA A 483 -4.73 0.22 20.67
CA ALA A 483 -4.64 -0.57 21.89
C ALA A 483 -5.35 0.12 23.08
N ILE A 484 -5.22 1.45 23.21
CA ILE A 484 -5.98 2.24 24.19
C ILE A 484 -7.49 2.09 23.94
N ALA A 485 -7.94 2.18 22.69
CA ALA A 485 -9.35 2.02 22.35
C ALA A 485 -9.89 0.62 22.71
N VAL A 486 -9.14 -0.45 22.40
CA VAL A 486 -9.51 -1.82 22.77
C VAL A 486 -9.49 -2.03 24.30
N PHE A 487 -8.46 -1.52 24.98
CA PHE A 487 -8.34 -1.62 26.44
C PHE A 487 -9.52 -0.96 27.14
N THR A 488 -9.82 0.29 26.77
CA THR A 488 -10.96 1.05 27.35
C THR A 488 -12.29 0.39 27.03
N TRP A 489 -12.49 -0.09 25.80
CA TRP A 489 -13.68 -0.83 25.40
C TRP A 489 -13.90 -2.10 26.24
N SER A 490 -12.88 -2.94 26.38
CA SER A 490 -12.98 -4.20 27.12
C SER A 490 -13.27 -4.04 28.62
N ARG A 491 -12.98 -2.86 29.20
CA ARG A 491 -13.24 -2.57 30.62
C ARG A 491 -14.58 -1.90 30.88
N THR A 492 -15.15 -1.24 29.88
CA THR A 492 -16.39 -0.46 30.03
C THR A 492 -17.60 -1.22 29.52
N VAL A 493 -17.42 -2.08 28.52
CA VAL A 493 -18.47 -2.94 28.00
C VAL A 493 -18.31 -4.31 28.65
N ALA A 494 -19.26 -4.68 29.51
CA ALA A 494 -19.33 -6.00 30.15
C ALA A 494 -19.72 -7.08 29.12
N LEU A 495 -18.88 -7.27 28.11
CA LEU A 495 -18.88 -8.45 27.28
C LEU A 495 -17.92 -9.44 27.95
N ARG A 496 -18.32 -10.71 28.05
CA ARG A 496 -17.39 -11.78 28.41
C ARG A 496 -16.35 -11.87 27.29
N ASP A 497 -15.28 -11.13 27.44
CA ASP A 497 -14.11 -11.11 26.58
C ASP A 497 -12.86 -11.52 27.35
#